data_AF-A0A8J2PCQ6-F1
#
_entry.id   AF-A0A8J2PCQ6-F1
#
_cell.length_a   1.000
_cell.length_b   1.000
_cell.length_c   1.000
_cell.angle_alpha   90.00
_cell.angle_beta   90.00
_cell.angle_gamma   90.00
#
_symmetry.space_group_name_H-M   'P 1'
#
loop_
_entity.id
_entity.type
_entity.pdbx_description
1 polymer ?
#
loop_
_entity_poly.entity_id
_entity_poly.type
_entity_poly.pdbx_seq_one_letter_code
_entity_poly.pdbx_strand_id
1 'polypeptide(L)'
;MSCRPGCCVGSNAVCLNKSPPWAKANQFSPSCAPFDGISTYRNAFTGCYAPPSKSLRPNNYFDPSCAPLDGVSTYRAAYVPMPVCPVMKPPWVHRGEFDPSCAPFDGVTTYRGDFRGCMVPRVQSLKPNSFFDPSCAPMESTTTHRCSYIPYCMRDSIYAKQQSAKPPQEGDVSCAPFDGITTYRCDFFPRCTERVGSMKPDPMPRFSDAPFADLSTYRNDYPPFHFVDCCGDSVGNGCCAPAFCHATCPPPCCSGGCGECG
;
A
#
# COMPACT_ATOMS: atom_id res chain seq x y z
N MET A 1 -19.53 -29.27 -106.53
CA MET A 1 -20.78 -29.51 -107.28
C MET A 1 -21.90 -28.73 -106.62
N SER A 2 -22.11 -27.49 -107.07
CA SER A 2 -23.42 -26.85 -107.00
C SER A 2 -24.26 -27.49 -108.10
N CYS A 3 -25.42 -28.04 -107.76
CA CYS A 3 -26.33 -28.61 -108.74
C CYS A 3 -26.93 -27.50 -109.60
N ARG A 4 -26.81 -27.65 -110.92
CA ARG A 4 -27.71 -27.02 -111.90
C ARG A 4 -28.40 -28.14 -112.67
N PRO A 5 -29.72 -28.09 -112.84
CA PRO A 5 -30.36 -28.78 -113.94
C PRO A 5 -31.08 -27.75 -114.83
N GLY A 6 -30.87 -27.84 -116.14
CA GLY A 6 -31.64 -26.97 -117.03
C GLY A 6 -31.18 -26.93 -118.46
N CYS A 7 -31.44 -28.02 -119.16
CA CYS A 7 -31.89 -28.03 -120.56
C CYS A 7 -30.85 -27.75 -121.65
N CYS A 8 -30.36 -28.85 -122.23
CA CYS A 8 -30.15 -28.95 -123.67
C CYS A 8 -31.52 -28.91 -124.39
N VAL A 9 -31.65 -28.07 -125.41
CA VAL A 9 -32.63 -28.25 -126.50
C VAL A 9 -31.97 -27.77 -127.78
N GLY A 10 -31.98 -28.62 -128.82
CA GLY A 10 -31.71 -28.16 -130.19
C GLY A 10 -30.76 -29.02 -130.99
N SER A 11 -31.25 -30.18 -131.41
CA SER A 11 -31.24 -30.65 -132.80
C SER A 11 -30.05 -30.27 -133.69
N ASN A 12 -29.12 -31.19 -133.88
CA ASN A 12 -28.88 -31.86 -135.17
C ASN A 12 -27.52 -32.57 -135.16
N ALA A 13 -27.59 -33.90 -135.29
CA ALA A 13 -26.51 -34.74 -135.80
C ALA A 13 -26.08 -34.23 -137.20
N VAL A 14 -24.86 -34.43 -137.71
CA VAL A 14 -24.18 -35.71 -137.92
C VAL A 14 -22.69 -35.44 -138.13
N CYS A 15 -21.93 -36.42 -137.67
CA CYS A 15 -20.51 -36.66 -137.71
C CYS A 15 -19.82 -36.35 -139.05
N LEU A 16 -18.61 -35.82 -138.97
CA LEU A 16 -17.53 -36.20 -139.89
C LEU A 16 -16.26 -36.50 -139.09
N ASN A 17 -16.13 -37.77 -138.72
CA ASN A 17 -14.84 -38.37 -138.44
C ASN A 17 -14.01 -38.35 -139.72
N LYS A 18 -13.13 -37.36 -139.83
CA LYS A 18 -11.92 -37.45 -140.64
C LYS A 18 -10.79 -36.91 -139.78
N SER A 19 -10.16 -37.80 -139.01
CA SER A 19 -8.90 -37.51 -138.34
C SER A 19 -7.79 -37.39 -139.38
N PRO A 20 -7.17 -36.22 -139.61
CA PRO A 20 -5.97 -36.12 -140.41
C PRO A 20 -4.74 -36.43 -139.55
N PRO A 21 -3.65 -36.87 -140.18
CA PRO A 21 -2.70 -37.79 -139.56
C PRO A 21 -1.35 -37.11 -139.38
N TRP A 22 -1.14 -36.38 -138.29
CA TRP A 22 0.22 -36.00 -137.86
C TRP A 22 0.20 -35.33 -136.48
N ALA A 23 0.81 -36.03 -135.53
CA ALA A 23 1.48 -35.54 -134.31
C ALA A 23 0.71 -34.58 -133.36
N LYS A 24 0.42 -35.11 -132.17
CA LYS A 24 -0.12 -34.41 -131.00
C LYS A 24 0.66 -33.12 -130.70
N ALA A 25 -0.05 -32.02 -130.43
CA ALA A 25 0.53 -30.84 -129.81
C ALA A 25 1.26 -31.27 -128.52
N ASN A 26 2.54 -30.88 -128.38
CA ASN A 26 3.34 -31.14 -127.20
C ASN A 26 2.70 -30.45 -125.99
N GLN A 27 1.82 -31.17 -125.31
CA GLN A 27 1.18 -30.74 -124.08
C GLN A 27 2.17 -30.93 -122.94
N PHE A 28 3.04 -29.94 -122.74
CA PHE A 28 3.96 -29.91 -121.61
C PHE A 28 3.15 -29.91 -120.32
N SER A 29 3.17 -31.03 -119.60
CA SER A 29 2.61 -31.14 -118.27
C SER A 29 3.76 -30.96 -117.28
N PRO A 30 3.87 -29.82 -116.58
CA PRO A 30 4.91 -29.68 -115.57
C PRO A 30 4.70 -30.75 -114.50
N SER A 31 5.80 -31.36 -114.07
CA SER A 31 5.78 -32.38 -113.03
C SER A 31 5.09 -31.86 -111.77
N CYS A 32 4.04 -32.53 -111.31
CA CYS A 32 3.39 -32.27 -110.02
C CYS A 32 4.16 -32.92 -108.85
N ALA A 33 5.47 -33.14 -109.02
CA ALA A 33 6.31 -33.68 -107.97
C ALA A 33 6.64 -32.53 -107.00
N PRO A 34 6.32 -32.66 -105.69
CA PRO A 34 6.68 -31.65 -104.71
C PRO A 34 8.21 -31.51 -104.65
N PHE A 35 8.68 -30.28 -104.49
CA PHE A 35 10.11 -29.99 -104.31
C PHE A 35 10.50 -30.28 -102.87
N ASP A 36 11.38 -31.26 -102.66
CA ASP A 36 11.76 -31.74 -101.31
C ASP A 36 12.54 -30.71 -100.49
N GLY A 37 13.11 -29.66 -101.08
CA GLY A 37 13.62 -28.47 -100.37
C GLY A 37 14.74 -28.68 -99.32
N ILE A 38 15.18 -29.91 -99.09
CA ILE A 38 16.21 -30.25 -98.10
C ILE A 38 17.57 -30.22 -98.80
N SER A 39 18.41 -29.25 -98.43
CA SER A 39 19.79 -29.21 -98.91
C SER A 39 20.60 -30.38 -98.35
N THR A 40 21.61 -30.82 -99.09
CA THR A 40 22.54 -31.89 -98.65
C THR A 40 23.15 -31.58 -97.28
N TYR A 41 23.39 -30.30 -96.99
CA TYR A 41 23.84 -29.84 -95.68
C TYR A 41 22.82 -30.09 -94.56
N ARG A 42 21.54 -29.73 -94.78
CA ARG A 42 20.48 -29.99 -93.78
C ARG A 42 20.23 -31.49 -93.57
N ASN A 43 20.45 -32.31 -94.58
CA ASN A 43 20.28 -33.76 -94.46
C ASN A 43 21.48 -34.43 -93.77
N ALA A 44 22.71 -33.97 -94.03
CA ALA A 44 23.93 -34.56 -93.48
C ALA A 44 24.22 -34.15 -92.03
N PHE A 45 23.80 -32.95 -91.61
CA PHE A 45 24.03 -32.41 -90.26
C PHE A 45 22.74 -32.32 -89.46
N THR A 46 22.07 -33.46 -89.27
CA THR A 46 21.04 -33.59 -88.25
C THR A 46 21.74 -33.91 -86.93
N GLY A 47 21.67 -33.00 -85.96
CA GLY A 47 22.32 -33.21 -84.66
C GLY A 47 21.83 -34.50 -84.01
N CYS A 48 22.75 -35.41 -83.69
CA CYS A 48 22.41 -36.64 -82.98
C CYS A 48 22.08 -36.30 -81.52
N TYR A 49 20.82 -36.48 -81.11
CA TYR A 49 20.46 -36.39 -79.70
C TYR A 49 20.97 -37.63 -78.96
N ALA A 50 22.02 -37.44 -78.15
CA ALA A 50 22.41 -38.42 -77.15
C ALA A 50 21.64 -38.14 -75.86
N PRO A 51 20.95 -39.13 -75.25
CA PRO A 51 20.36 -38.93 -73.94
C PRO A 51 21.47 -38.60 -72.92
N PRO A 52 21.16 -37.79 -71.88
CA PRO A 52 22.13 -37.48 -70.84
C PRO A 52 22.64 -38.76 -70.18
N SER A 53 23.93 -38.81 -69.89
CA SER A 53 24.55 -39.95 -69.21
C SER A 53 23.94 -40.13 -67.81
N LYS A 54 23.75 -41.39 -67.40
CA LYS A 54 23.30 -41.69 -66.04
C LYS A 54 24.39 -41.27 -65.06
N SER A 55 24.00 -40.60 -63.97
CA SER A 55 24.91 -40.22 -62.90
C SER A 55 25.60 -41.46 -62.33
N LEU A 56 26.93 -41.44 -62.28
CA LEU A 56 27.75 -42.43 -61.59
C LEU A 56 27.94 -42.10 -60.10
N ARG A 57 27.27 -41.06 -59.60
CA ARG A 57 27.39 -40.64 -58.21
C ARG A 57 26.73 -41.71 -57.32
N PRO A 58 27.45 -42.29 -56.35
CA PRO A 58 26.88 -43.26 -55.44
C PRO A 58 25.76 -42.60 -54.64
N ASN A 59 24.69 -43.36 -54.38
CA ASN A 59 23.58 -42.89 -53.56
C ASN A 59 24.08 -42.76 -52.11
N ASN A 60 24.27 -41.53 -51.63
CA ASN A 60 24.68 -41.24 -50.25
C ASN A 60 23.48 -41.44 -49.32
N TYR A 61 23.00 -42.67 -49.18
CA TYR A 61 21.99 -43.00 -48.19
C TYR A 61 22.68 -43.06 -46.82
N PHE A 62 22.32 -42.13 -45.94
CA PHE A 62 22.74 -42.14 -44.55
C PHE A 62 21.83 -43.11 -43.80
N ASP A 63 22.41 -44.18 -43.27
CA ASP A 63 21.71 -45.13 -42.39
C ASP A 63 21.97 -44.69 -40.93
N PRO A 64 21.03 -43.97 -40.28
CA PRO A 64 21.22 -43.56 -38.90
C PRO A 64 21.25 -44.81 -38.01
N SER A 65 22.29 -44.94 -37.20
CA SER A 65 22.36 -45.99 -36.17
C SER A 65 21.13 -45.92 -35.26
N CYS A 66 20.36 -47.02 -35.17
CA CYS A 66 19.19 -47.15 -34.29
C CYS A 66 19.56 -47.33 -32.80
N ALA A 67 20.84 -47.18 -32.44
CA ALA A 67 21.29 -47.31 -31.06
C ALA A 67 20.83 -46.09 -30.24
N PRO A 68 20.15 -46.29 -29.10
CA PRO A 68 19.76 -45.18 -28.23
C PRO A 68 21.01 -44.50 -27.67
N LEU A 69 21.07 -43.17 -27.80
CA LEU A 69 22.12 -42.35 -27.20
C LEU A 69 21.89 -42.28 -25.69
N ASP A 70 22.91 -42.61 -24.88
CA ASP A 70 22.89 -42.36 -23.45
C ASP A 70 23.06 -40.85 -23.21
N GLY A 71 21.93 -40.13 -23.21
CA GLY A 71 21.86 -38.67 -23.11
C GLY A 71 22.09 -38.10 -21.71
N VAL A 72 22.61 -38.90 -20.77
CA VAL A 72 22.88 -38.44 -19.41
C VAL A 72 24.26 -37.80 -19.35
N SER A 73 24.30 -36.47 -19.20
CA SER A 73 25.55 -35.76 -18.98
C SER A 73 26.15 -36.12 -17.61
N THR A 74 27.47 -36.09 -17.52
CA THR A 74 28.20 -36.29 -16.25
C THR A 74 27.72 -35.34 -15.15
N TYR A 75 27.35 -34.11 -15.52
CA TYR A 75 26.74 -33.14 -14.62
C TYR A 75 25.40 -33.62 -14.05
N ARG A 76 24.49 -34.11 -14.92
CA ARG A 76 23.18 -34.60 -14.50
C ARG A 76 23.27 -35.87 -13.65
N ALA A 77 24.29 -36.71 -13.90
CA ALA A 77 24.59 -37.89 -13.09
C ALA A 77 25.22 -37.54 -11.73
N ALA A 78 26.06 -36.49 -11.66
CA ALA A 78 26.79 -36.14 -10.44
C ALA A 78 26.00 -35.23 -9.49
N TYR A 79 25.15 -34.34 -10.01
CA TYR A 79 24.40 -33.35 -9.22
C TYR A 79 22.93 -33.75 -9.08
N VAL A 80 22.68 -34.84 -8.37
CA VAL A 80 21.34 -35.28 -7.97
C VAL A 80 20.96 -34.61 -6.65
N PRO A 81 19.70 -34.15 -6.45
CA PRO A 81 19.26 -33.64 -5.16
C PRO A 81 19.42 -34.72 -4.09
N MET A 82 20.37 -34.51 -3.19
CA MET A 82 20.58 -35.37 -2.04
C MET A 82 19.46 -35.13 -1.02
N PRO A 83 18.94 -36.18 -0.37
CA PRO A 83 17.98 -36.00 0.71
C PRO A 83 18.64 -35.19 1.84
N VAL A 84 18.03 -34.05 2.18
CA VAL A 84 18.49 -33.24 3.30
C VAL A 84 18.17 -34.01 4.58
N CYS A 85 19.20 -34.50 5.26
CA CYS A 85 19.04 -35.08 6.59
C CYS A 85 18.38 -34.04 7.52
N PRO A 86 17.35 -34.40 8.30
CA PRO A 86 16.80 -33.48 9.27
C PRO A 86 17.90 -33.06 10.25
N VAL A 87 18.17 -31.76 10.33
CA VAL A 87 19.15 -31.21 11.25
C VAL A 87 18.66 -31.48 12.66
N MET A 88 19.27 -32.47 13.31
CA MET A 88 19.03 -32.77 14.72
C MET A 88 19.61 -31.61 15.52
N LYS A 89 18.73 -30.71 15.98
CA LYS A 89 19.13 -29.58 16.81
C LYS A 89 19.83 -30.14 18.05
N PRO A 90 21.05 -29.69 18.37
CA PRO A 90 21.73 -30.21 19.54
C PRO A 90 20.97 -29.83 20.81
N PRO A 91 21.09 -30.61 21.91
CA PRO A 91 20.22 -30.49 23.09
C PRO A 91 20.21 -29.11 23.75
N TRP A 92 21.26 -28.32 23.55
CA TRP A 92 21.41 -26.96 24.07
C TRP A 92 20.68 -25.86 23.26
N VAL A 93 20.00 -26.20 22.16
CA VAL A 93 19.21 -25.25 21.36
C VAL A 93 17.83 -24.98 21.96
N HIS A 94 17.42 -25.72 22.99
CA HIS A 94 16.40 -25.26 23.91
C HIS A 94 17.00 -24.09 24.70
N ARG A 95 16.93 -22.87 24.15
CA ARG A 95 16.84 -21.70 25.01
C ARG A 95 15.62 -21.96 25.87
N GLY A 96 15.85 -22.43 27.10
CA GLY A 96 14.79 -22.64 28.07
C GLY A 96 13.94 -21.39 28.10
N GLU A 97 12.61 -21.58 28.12
CA GLU A 97 11.67 -20.51 28.40
C GLU A 97 12.24 -19.68 29.56
N PHE A 98 12.46 -18.39 29.32
CA PHE A 98 12.97 -17.52 30.37
C PHE A 98 11.89 -17.43 31.44
N ASP A 99 12.13 -18.05 32.58
CA ASP A 99 11.27 -17.95 33.76
C ASP A 99 11.76 -16.75 34.58
N PRO A 100 11.18 -15.55 34.43
CA PRO A 100 11.54 -14.42 35.27
C PRO A 100 11.20 -14.79 36.70
N SER A 101 12.18 -14.66 37.59
CA SER A 101 11.95 -14.84 39.03
C SER A 101 10.77 -13.98 39.47
N CYS A 102 9.66 -14.61 39.87
CA CYS A 102 8.48 -13.93 40.41
C CYS A 102 8.69 -13.44 41.86
N ALA A 103 9.95 -13.41 42.32
CA ALA A 103 10.29 -12.95 43.66
C ALA A 103 10.03 -11.43 43.77
N PRO A 104 9.17 -10.98 44.69
CA PRO A 104 8.92 -9.57 44.88
C PRO A 104 10.19 -8.88 45.40
N PHE A 105 10.46 -7.69 44.88
CA PHE A 105 11.53 -6.84 45.38
C PHE A 105 11.12 -6.23 46.72
N ASP A 106 11.85 -6.55 47.79
CA ASP A 106 11.55 -6.11 49.16
C ASP A 106 11.64 -4.57 49.31
N GLY A 107 12.55 -3.91 48.59
CA GLY A 107 12.62 -2.44 48.53
C GLY A 107 12.89 -1.72 49.86
N VAL A 108 13.08 -2.45 50.96
CA VAL A 108 13.40 -1.89 52.26
C VAL A 108 14.89 -1.63 52.33
N THR A 109 15.27 -0.36 52.39
CA THR A 109 16.65 0.04 52.66
C THR A 109 16.95 -0.14 54.15
N THR A 110 18.22 -0.41 54.48
CA THR A 110 18.69 -0.42 55.88
C THR A 110 18.29 0.85 56.61
N TYR A 111 18.38 2.01 55.93
CA TYR A 111 17.92 3.28 56.48
C TYR A 111 16.43 3.28 56.89
N ARG A 112 15.53 2.76 56.06
CA ARG A 112 14.09 2.66 56.40
C ARG A 112 13.82 1.64 57.51
N GLY A 113 14.64 0.60 57.61
CA GLY A 113 14.57 -0.40 58.69
C GLY A 113 15.02 0.15 60.04
N ASP A 114 16.18 0.81 60.05
CA ASP A 114 16.92 1.19 61.25
C ASP A 114 16.45 2.53 61.84
N PHE A 115 16.05 3.49 60.99
CA PHE A 115 15.65 4.84 61.42
C PHE A 115 14.13 5.00 61.42
N ARG A 116 13.44 4.23 62.26
CA ARG A 116 12.02 4.45 62.53
C ARG A 116 11.87 5.55 63.56
N GLY A 117 11.09 6.58 63.26
CA GLY A 117 10.79 7.64 64.21
C GLY A 117 10.17 7.06 65.49
N CYS A 118 10.84 7.21 66.62
CA CYS A 118 10.30 6.80 67.91
C CYS A 118 9.34 7.89 68.41
N MET A 119 8.04 7.59 68.48
CA MET A 119 7.11 8.40 69.26
C MET A 119 7.37 8.13 70.74
N VAL A 120 8.22 8.94 71.36
CA VAL A 120 8.44 8.90 72.80
C VAL A 120 7.28 9.63 73.49
N PRO A 121 6.67 9.07 74.55
CA PRO A 121 5.63 9.76 75.29
C PRO A 121 6.15 11.09 75.84
N ARG A 122 5.27 12.11 75.88
CA ARG A 122 5.61 13.42 76.42
C ARG A 122 6.08 13.28 77.87
N VAL A 123 7.25 13.82 78.18
CA VAL A 123 7.79 13.86 79.55
C VAL A 123 6.80 14.58 80.45
N GLN A 124 6.41 13.94 81.54
CA GLN A 124 5.52 14.55 82.55
C GLN A 124 6.29 15.55 83.42
N SER A 125 5.61 16.59 83.88
CA SER A 125 6.24 17.60 84.74
C SER A 125 6.55 17.02 86.11
N LEU A 126 7.79 17.17 86.57
CA LEU A 126 8.19 16.85 87.95
C LEU A 126 7.85 17.98 88.94
N LYS A 127 7.15 19.03 88.49
CA LYS A 127 6.82 20.16 89.35
C LYS A 127 5.78 19.68 90.38
N PRO A 128 6.03 19.85 91.69
CA PRO A 128 5.02 19.55 92.69
C PRO A 128 3.80 20.44 92.45
N ASN A 129 2.61 19.85 92.54
CA ASN A 129 1.36 20.61 92.49
C ASN A 129 1.35 21.61 93.64
N SER A 130 1.42 22.90 93.32
CA SER A 130 1.29 23.96 94.31
C SER A 130 -0.16 24.04 94.75
N PHE A 131 -0.54 23.24 95.74
CA PHE A 131 -1.78 23.45 96.47
C PHE A 131 -1.57 24.67 97.38
N PHE A 132 -2.29 25.75 97.07
CA PHE A 132 -2.40 26.89 97.97
C PHE A 132 -3.30 26.46 99.12
N ASP A 133 -2.74 26.39 100.33
CA ASP A 133 -3.48 26.13 101.56
C ASP A 133 -3.73 27.47 102.28
N PRO A 134 -4.90 28.12 102.06
CA PRO A 134 -5.23 29.33 102.79
C PRO A 134 -5.47 28.99 104.26
N SER A 135 -4.73 29.64 105.18
CA SER A 135 -5.03 29.52 106.61
C SER A 135 -6.47 29.97 106.86
N CYS A 136 -7.35 29.03 107.21
CA CYS A 136 -8.76 29.28 107.51
C CYS A 136 -8.98 29.89 108.91
N ALA A 137 -7.92 30.44 109.52
CA ALA A 137 -8.01 31.09 110.82
C ALA A 137 -8.72 32.45 110.65
N PRO A 138 -9.87 32.68 111.31
CA PRO A 138 -10.52 33.98 111.27
C PRO A 138 -9.60 35.02 111.91
N MET A 139 -9.35 36.12 111.20
CA MET A 139 -8.63 37.26 111.76
C MET A 139 -9.54 37.94 112.79
N GLU A 140 -9.07 38.06 114.04
CA GLU A 140 -9.81 38.76 115.08
C GLU A 140 -10.03 40.22 114.66
N SER A 141 -11.29 40.57 114.41
CA SER A 141 -11.67 41.85 113.77
C SER A 141 -12.39 42.81 114.71
N THR A 142 -12.47 42.45 116.00
CA THR A 142 -12.95 43.34 117.05
C THR A 142 -11.83 44.26 117.50
N THR A 143 -11.86 45.50 117.00
CA THR A 143 -11.00 46.56 117.51
C THR A 143 -11.63 47.18 118.75
N THR A 144 -10.82 47.67 119.69
CA THR A 144 -11.30 48.32 120.93
C THR A 144 -12.30 49.44 120.64
N HIS A 145 -12.08 50.17 119.54
CA HIS A 145 -12.96 51.24 119.08
C HIS A 145 -14.35 50.77 118.62
N ARG A 146 -14.45 49.57 118.02
CA ARG A 146 -15.74 48.96 117.65
C ARG A 146 -16.53 48.47 118.86
N CYS A 147 -15.84 48.01 119.91
CA CYS A 147 -16.50 47.56 121.14
C CYS A 147 -16.94 48.73 122.03
N SER A 148 -16.19 49.84 122.04
CA SER A 148 -16.47 51.00 122.90
C SER A 148 -17.45 52.00 122.31
N TYR A 149 -17.63 52.04 120.99
CA TYR A 149 -18.45 53.07 120.32
C TYR A 149 -19.62 52.42 119.55
N ILE A 150 -20.71 52.15 120.27
CA ILE A 150 -21.96 51.59 119.73
C ILE A 150 -22.92 52.76 119.41
N PRO A 151 -23.59 52.78 118.25
CA PRO A 151 -24.38 53.94 117.84
C PRO A 151 -25.63 54.14 118.72
N TYR A 152 -25.70 55.29 119.39
CA TYR A 152 -26.88 55.80 120.08
C TYR A 152 -27.90 56.34 119.06
N CYS A 153 -28.59 55.46 118.33
CA CYS A 153 -29.63 55.85 117.38
C CYS A 153 -31.00 55.20 117.64
N MET A 154 -31.37 55.05 118.92
CA MET A 154 -32.78 54.96 119.34
C MET A 154 -33.20 56.17 120.18
N ARG A 155 -32.75 57.36 119.75
CA ARG A 155 -33.49 58.59 120.04
C ARG A 155 -34.10 59.00 118.72
N ASP A 156 -35.41 58.77 118.60
CA ASP A 156 -36.23 59.27 117.51
C ASP A 156 -36.06 60.79 117.43
N SER A 157 -35.14 61.21 116.57
CA SER A 157 -34.86 62.60 116.30
C SER A 157 -35.28 62.87 114.87
N ILE A 158 -36.48 63.46 114.82
CA ILE A 158 -37.28 64.26 113.87
C ILE A 158 -36.54 64.94 112.67
N TYR A 159 -35.30 64.57 112.34
CA TYR A 159 -34.52 65.13 111.24
C TYR A 159 -33.69 64.04 110.53
N ALA A 160 -34.35 63.13 109.80
CA ALA A 160 -33.65 62.12 108.99
C ALA A 160 -33.88 62.35 107.49
N LYS A 161 -32.88 63.02 106.89
CA LYS A 161 -32.42 63.02 105.49
C LYS A 161 -33.30 63.68 104.41
N GLN A 162 -32.85 64.84 103.95
CA GLN A 162 -33.14 65.36 102.61
C GLN A 162 -32.61 64.40 101.54
N GLN A 163 -33.41 64.14 100.51
CA GLN A 163 -33.04 63.27 99.38
C GLN A 163 -32.13 64.00 98.38
N SER A 164 -31.15 63.27 97.83
CA SER A 164 -30.19 63.76 96.83
C SER A 164 -30.84 63.84 95.45
N ALA A 165 -30.79 65.02 94.82
CA ALA A 165 -31.32 65.29 93.47
C ALA A 165 -30.32 64.96 92.35
N LYS A 166 -29.88 63.70 92.24
CA LYS A 166 -29.09 63.25 91.08
C LYS A 166 -30.03 62.65 90.02
N PRO A 167 -29.99 63.09 88.75
CA PRO A 167 -30.79 62.48 87.71
C PRO A 167 -30.30 61.04 87.43
N PRO A 168 -31.21 60.08 87.11
CA PRO A 168 -30.82 58.74 86.68
C PRO A 168 -30.02 58.82 85.37
N GLN A 169 -28.87 58.17 85.30
CA GLN A 169 -28.19 57.94 84.02
C GLN A 169 -28.89 56.80 83.30
N GLU A 170 -29.84 57.13 82.42
CA GLU A 170 -30.31 56.22 81.37
C GLU A 170 -29.39 56.38 80.16
N GLY A 171 -28.34 55.56 80.12
CA GLY A 171 -27.53 55.41 78.92
C GLY A 171 -27.83 54.06 78.30
N ASP A 172 -28.61 54.05 77.21
CA ASP A 172 -28.71 52.89 76.33
C ASP A 172 -27.34 52.65 75.69
N VAL A 173 -26.55 51.76 76.29
CA VAL A 173 -25.32 51.27 75.68
C VAL A 173 -25.73 50.28 74.60
N SER A 174 -25.72 50.72 73.34
CA SER A 174 -25.96 49.84 72.20
C SER A 174 -24.90 48.74 72.18
N CYS A 175 -25.30 47.51 72.47
CA CYS A 175 -24.43 46.32 72.46
C CYS A 175 -24.20 45.79 71.03
N ALA A 176 -24.03 46.67 70.05
CA ALA A 176 -23.77 46.26 68.67
C ALA A 176 -22.30 45.80 68.55
N PRO A 177 -22.02 44.55 68.13
CA PRO A 177 -20.64 44.08 67.97
C PRO A 177 -19.93 44.89 66.88
N PHE A 178 -18.69 45.28 67.15
CA PHE A 178 -17.84 45.94 66.17
C PHE A 178 -17.30 44.90 65.17
N ASP A 179 -17.69 45.02 63.89
CA ASP A 179 -17.41 44.01 62.86
C ASP A 179 -15.90 43.94 62.51
N GLY A 180 -15.15 45.03 62.64
CA GLY A 180 -13.69 45.02 62.54
C GLY A 180 -13.09 44.55 61.21
N ILE A 181 -13.91 44.28 60.19
CA ILE A 181 -13.46 43.85 58.86
C ILE A 181 -12.99 45.07 58.08
N THR A 182 -11.71 45.09 57.71
CA THR A 182 -11.14 46.15 56.88
C THR A 182 -11.44 45.90 55.40
N THR A 183 -11.53 46.97 54.61
CA THR A 183 -11.72 46.89 53.16
C THR A 183 -10.69 45.96 52.49
N TYR A 184 -9.44 46.01 52.94
CA TYR A 184 -8.39 45.10 52.48
C TYR A 184 -8.73 43.61 52.68
N ARG A 185 -9.33 43.23 53.82
CA ARG A 185 -9.75 41.83 54.07
C ARG A 185 -10.98 41.42 53.26
N CYS A 186 -11.82 42.37 52.86
CA CYS A 186 -12.94 42.11 51.94
C CYS A 186 -12.48 41.94 50.49
N ASP A 187 -11.49 42.72 50.05
CA ASP A 187 -11.13 42.85 48.64
C ASP A 187 -10.04 41.84 48.21
N PHE A 188 -9.12 41.49 49.11
CA PHE A 188 -7.99 40.61 48.82
C PHE A 188 -8.13 39.24 49.49
N PHE A 189 -8.92 38.37 48.86
CA PHE A 189 -9.02 36.95 49.22
C PHE A 189 -8.59 36.06 48.04
N PRO A 190 -8.05 34.86 48.31
CA PRO A 190 -7.61 33.95 47.25
C PRO A 190 -8.79 33.58 46.34
N ARG A 191 -8.72 34.03 45.09
CA ARG A 191 -9.66 33.65 44.04
C ARG A 191 -9.24 32.29 43.48
N CYS A 192 -10.18 31.35 43.39
CA CYS A 192 -9.94 30.12 42.64
C CYS A 192 -9.83 30.50 41.15
N THR A 193 -8.67 30.27 40.55
CA THR A 193 -8.47 30.44 39.11
C THR A 193 -8.70 29.11 38.41
N GLU A 194 -9.36 29.14 37.26
CA GLU A 194 -9.51 27.95 36.43
C GLU A 194 -8.19 27.64 35.72
N ARG A 195 -7.90 26.33 35.60
CA ARG A 195 -6.70 25.88 34.91
C ARG A 195 -6.90 26.04 33.40
N VAL A 196 -6.07 26.88 32.77
CA VAL A 196 -6.10 27.07 31.32
C VAL A 196 -5.82 25.74 30.61
N GLY A 197 -6.66 25.41 29.63
CA GLY A 197 -6.54 24.21 28.82
C GLY A 197 -5.27 24.19 27.95
N SER A 198 -4.87 23.00 27.50
CA SER A 198 -3.72 22.84 26.61
C SER A 198 -4.05 23.35 25.21
N MET A 199 -3.20 24.20 24.62
CA MET A 199 -3.29 24.64 23.23
C MET A 199 -2.60 23.69 22.24
N LYS A 200 -2.31 22.45 22.66
CA LYS A 200 -1.65 21.47 21.78
C LYS A 200 -2.60 21.04 20.67
N PRO A 201 -2.10 20.90 19.43
CA PRO A 201 -2.90 20.34 18.35
C PRO A 201 -3.33 18.91 18.70
N ASP A 202 -4.49 18.52 18.20
CA ASP A 202 -5.06 17.19 18.39
C ASP A 202 -4.04 16.13 17.93
N PRO A 203 -3.66 15.15 18.79
CA PRO A 203 -2.74 14.08 18.43
C PRO A 203 -3.33 13.08 17.42
N MET A 204 -4.57 13.24 16.98
CA MET A 204 -5.19 12.35 16.02
C MET A 204 -4.38 12.28 14.71
N PRO A 205 -3.96 11.07 14.26
CA PRO A 205 -3.28 10.91 12.98
C PRO A 205 -4.17 11.40 11.84
N ARG A 206 -3.62 12.22 10.95
CA ARG A 206 -4.34 12.60 9.72
C ARG A 206 -4.30 11.43 8.75
N PHE A 207 -5.44 10.79 8.57
CA PHE A 207 -5.64 9.79 7.52
C PHE A 207 -6.15 10.50 6.27
N SER A 208 -5.57 10.16 5.11
CA SER A 208 -6.12 10.55 3.81
C SER A 208 -6.85 9.35 3.22
N ASP A 209 -8.08 9.54 2.76
CA ASP A 209 -8.85 8.53 2.00
C ASP A 209 -8.37 8.39 0.54
N ALA A 210 -7.25 9.01 0.19
CA ALA A 210 -6.69 8.95 -1.15
C ALA A 210 -6.20 7.52 -1.44
N PRO A 211 -6.63 6.90 -2.56
CA PRO A 211 -6.20 5.56 -2.91
C PRO A 211 -4.69 5.53 -3.18
N PHE A 212 -3.99 4.56 -2.59
CA PHE A 212 -2.56 4.34 -2.85
C PHE A 212 -2.38 3.80 -4.27
N ALA A 213 -1.64 4.54 -5.10
CA ALA A 213 -1.31 4.11 -6.45
C ALA A 213 -0.23 3.02 -6.41
N ASP A 214 -0.64 1.76 -6.24
CA ASP A 214 0.22 0.58 -6.09
C ASP A 214 0.83 0.08 -7.42
N LEU A 215 1.12 1.00 -8.33
CA LEU A 215 1.73 0.70 -9.62
C LEU A 215 3.23 0.97 -9.55
N SER A 216 4.03 -0.08 -9.41
CA SER A 216 5.47 -0.01 -9.59
C SER A 216 5.82 0.04 -11.09
N THR A 217 6.92 0.70 -11.44
CA THR A 217 7.41 0.79 -12.82
C THR A 217 7.57 -0.61 -13.45
N TYR A 218 8.12 -1.56 -12.70
CA TYR A 218 8.26 -2.95 -13.12
C TYR A 218 6.94 -3.61 -13.53
N ARG A 219 5.85 -3.39 -12.78
CA ARG A 219 4.54 -3.97 -13.09
C ARG A 219 3.92 -3.38 -14.37
N ASN A 220 4.27 -2.15 -14.71
CA ASN A 220 3.84 -1.50 -15.96
C ASN A 220 4.72 -1.88 -17.15
N ASP A 221 6.03 -2.02 -16.94
CA ASP A 221 7.01 -2.23 -18.01
C ASP A 221 7.06 -3.69 -18.53
N TYR A 222 6.61 -4.65 -17.71
CA TYR A 222 6.66 -6.08 -18.03
C TYR A 222 5.27 -6.74 -17.97
N PRO A 223 4.32 -6.39 -18.87
CA PRO A 223 3.08 -7.14 -19.00
C PRO A 223 3.37 -8.55 -19.56
N PRO A 224 2.49 -9.54 -19.31
CA PRO A 224 2.65 -10.89 -19.84
C PRO A 224 2.74 -10.86 -21.37
N PHE A 225 3.83 -11.39 -21.90
CA PHE A 225 4.02 -11.49 -23.34
C PHE A 225 3.04 -12.50 -23.93
N HIS A 226 2.24 -12.07 -24.91
CA HIS A 226 1.47 -12.98 -25.73
C HIS A 226 2.42 -13.63 -26.75
N PHE A 227 2.67 -14.93 -26.59
CA PHE A 227 3.31 -15.73 -27.62
C PHE A 227 2.32 -15.89 -28.77
N VAL A 228 2.59 -15.22 -29.89
CA VAL A 228 1.90 -15.48 -31.15
C VAL A 228 2.59 -16.68 -31.79
N ASP A 229 1.92 -17.83 -31.76
CA ASP A 229 2.35 -19.01 -32.52
C ASP A 229 2.18 -18.71 -34.02
N CYS A 230 3.26 -18.27 -34.66
CA CYS A 230 3.34 -18.18 -36.12
C CYS A 230 3.49 -19.59 -36.71
N CYS A 231 2.41 -20.37 -36.74
CA CYS A 231 2.32 -21.56 -37.58
C CYS A 231 1.02 -21.54 -38.37
N GLY A 232 1.14 -21.34 -39.68
CA GLY A 232 0.05 -21.39 -40.65
C GLY A 232 0.57 -21.17 -42.06
N ASP A 233 0.66 -22.26 -42.82
CA ASP A 233 1.29 -22.43 -44.12
C ASP A 233 0.89 -21.40 -45.19
N SER A 234 1.88 -20.79 -45.84
CA SER A 234 1.76 -20.26 -47.21
C SER A 234 3.15 -20.03 -47.81
N VAL A 235 3.42 -20.78 -48.88
CA VAL A 235 4.60 -20.68 -49.74
C VAL A 235 4.78 -19.25 -50.25
N GLY A 236 5.87 -18.58 -49.88
CA GLY A 236 6.21 -17.27 -50.41
C GLY A 236 7.53 -16.76 -49.87
N ASN A 237 8.52 -16.63 -50.75
CA ASN A 237 9.85 -16.11 -50.47
C ASN A 237 9.82 -14.79 -49.69
N GLY A 238 10.51 -14.74 -48.55
CA GLY A 238 10.78 -13.50 -47.84
C GLY A 238 11.21 -13.76 -46.41
N CYS A 239 12.51 -13.71 -46.16
CA CYS A 239 13.06 -13.70 -44.81
C CYS A 239 12.60 -12.42 -44.10
N CYS A 240 11.58 -12.49 -43.24
CA CYS A 240 11.31 -11.45 -42.25
C CYS A 240 11.97 -11.87 -40.94
N ALA A 241 13.05 -11.17 -40.59
CA ALA A 241 13.63 -11.22 -39.26
C ALA A 241 12.59 -10.78 -38.20
N PRO A 242 12.62 -11.32 -36.97
CA PRO A 242 11.71 -10.89 -35.93
C PRO A 242 12.04 -9.45 -35.52
N ALA A 243 11.25 -8.50 -36.02
CA ALA A 243 11.24 -7.15 -35.49
C ALA A 243 10.47 -7.18 -34.16
N PHE A 244 11.13 -6.76 -33.09
CA PHE A 244 10.49 -6.42 -31.83
C PHE A 244 9.52 -5.24 -32.08
N CYS A 245 8.25 -5.53 -32.32
CA CYS A 245 7.21 -4.51 -32.31
C CYS A 245 6.90 -4.15 -30.86
N HIS A 246 7.58 -3.13 -30.32
CA HIS A 246 7.09 -2.42 -29.15
C HIS A 246 5.77 -1.73 -29.53
N ALA A 247 4.67 -2.24 -28.99
CA ALA A 247 3.35 -1.65 -29.09
C ALA A 247 3.29 -0.36 -28.26
N THR A 248 3.79 0.73 -28.82
CA THR A 248 3.50 2.09 -28.34
C THR A 248 3.28 3.02 -29.54
N CYS A 249 2.13 2.88 -30.19
CA CYS A 249 1.55 4.00 -30.92
C CYS A 249 0.70 4.81 -29.94
N PRO A 250 0.99 6.09 -29.69
CA PRO A 250 0.06 6.95 -28.97
C PRO A 250 -1.16 7.24 -29.86
N PRO A 251 -2.38 7.38 -29.29
CA PRO A 251 -3.55 7.77 -30.07
C PRO A 251 -3.39 9.20 -30.61
N PRO A 252 -3.95 9.53 -31.77
CA PRO A 252 -3.86 10.87 -32.32
C PRO A 252 -4.58 11.88 -31.42
N CYS A 253 -3.90 13.00 -31.15
CA CYS A 253 -4.42 14.15 -30.44
C CYS A 253 -5.74 14.65 -31.08
N CYS A 254 -6.86 14.45 -30.38
CA CYS A 254 -8.08 15.21 -30.68
C CYS A 254 -7.91 16.64 -30.18
N SER A 255 -7.66 17.56 -31.10
CA SER A 255 -7.79 19.00 -30.90
C SER A 255 -9.26 19.38 -30.63
N GLY A 256 -9.62 19.53 -29.36
CA GLY A 256 -10.89 20.12 -28.93
C GLY A 256 -10.71 21.63 -28.71
N GLY A 257 -11.39 22.42 -29.53
CA GLY A 257 -11.44 23.88 -29.43
C GLY A 257 -12.26 24.35 -28.23
N CYS A 258 -11.87 25.53 -27.74
CA CYS A 258 -12.39 26.25 -26.59
C CYS A 258 -13.92 26.48 -26.63
N GLY A 259 -14.56 26.39 -25.46
CA GLY A 259 -15.87 26.95 -25.17
C GLY A 259 -15.85 27.53 -23.75
N GLU A 260 -15.80 28.84 -23.66
CA GLU A 260 -15.96 29.61 -22.42
C GLU A 260 -17.41 29.47 -21.90
N CYS A 261 -17.58 29.32 -20.59
CA CYS A 261 -18.84 29.51 -19.89
C CYS A 261 -18.57 30.42 -18.68
N GLY A 262 -19.10 31.64 -18.75
CA GLY A 262 -19.51 32.42 -17.58
C GLY A 262 -20.97 32.12 -17.24
#